data_AF-A0A095BC11-F1
#
_entry.id   AF-A0A095BC11-F1
#
_cell.length_a   1.000
_cell.length_b   1.000
_cell.length_c   1.000
_cell.angle_alpha   90.00
_cell.angle_beta   90.00
_cell.angle_gamma   90.00
#
_symmetry.space_group_name_H-M   'P 1'
#
loop_
_entity.id
_entity.type
_entity.pdbx_description
1 polymer ?
#
loop_
_entity_poly.entity_id
_entity_poly.type
_entity_poly.pdbx_seq_one_letter_code
_entity_poly.pdbx_strand_id
1 'polypeptide(L)'
;MDTGYLALALIVSWGASSHKAAAAPQTLEKPVAPVTDAIVSPSAKVRPNVTATTRPLNTGMMDAGSLGPDPAAIKRPPNTPIPPSGVPVLPTPGYATMSVQSYAPAGDQQGAAHTLELDALTSWEGPSGLLPPRLDALRRMDMNDPYYVPTAGSGHLVPQLTGPRNWLHDRGFTFSFTYKGEAMGVMTGGLEKGVSYVHELTLQGVFDLERMAHLKGWSVHALVMERAGKALQNGRLGEYYVAMQEVYSLSGNVAAHLVDLYAEKRFMQNRMDVIFGRMSLTHVFATSPLLCSFMVTCSAPVALKQNPGFSVYPKATWGARVRLRPTRDTALQVGAYSVSALTDNPSGWAWGAENTTGLSLPIEFTWQPFLTRNRLPGHYVIGYAHDTTRYADKISSALPEKVAETIPGKRSAPSDMFWVEADQMIYRRGGRNMMAGGYLMAGYVHVTPRVVNLSDQAYAGFSLVGVIPSRLTDRLGVLYSWYHVSRRRRESQILAQNAGLSLGPTLHGVQNNAHIIEAYYAIDAFPGVLIQPTFQYMIHPGETHHIPDASIMGLKLIANL
;
A
#
# COMPACT_ATOMS: atom_id res chain seq x y z
N MET A 1 14.41 -47.12 -6.50
CA MET A 1 14.21 -48.02 -7.66
C MET A 1 12.75 -48.39 -7.82
N ASP A 2 12.00 -47.81 -8.75
CA ASP A 2 11.86 -46.40 -9.17
C ASP A 2 10.73 -46.34 -10.20
N THR A 3 9.63 -45.66 -9.88
CA THR A 3 8.49 -45.46 -10.81
C THR A 3 8.30 -43.97 -11.05
N GLY A 4 9.09 -43.42 -11.96
CA GLY A 4 9.06 -42.01 -12.33
C GLY A 4 8.35 -41.74 -13.66
N TYR A 5 8.04 -40.46 -13.88
CA TYR A 5 7.73 -39.83 -15.19
C TYR A 5 6.54 -40.38 -15.99
N LEU A 6 5.32 -39.98 -15.62
CA LEU A 6 4.15 -40.07 -16.53
C LEU A 6 3.11 -38.97 -16.29
N ALA A 7 3.50 -37.69 -16.43
CA ALA A 7 2.63 -36.53 -16.23
C ALA A 7 3.01 -35.26 -17.03
N LEU A 8 3.61 -35.37 -18.22
CA LEU A 8 4.07 -34.18 -18.98
C LEU A 8 4.08 -34.39 -20.51
N ALA A 9 2.94 -34.77 -21.09
CA ALA A 9 2.80 -34.99 -22.54
C ALA A 9 1.36 -34.78 -23.06
N LEU A 10 0.80 -33.56 -22.99
CA LEU A 10 -0.55 -33.29 -23.51
C LEU A 10 -0.84 -31.83 -23.97
N ILE A 11 0.18 -31.08 -24.41
CA ILE A 11 -0.03 -29.76 -25.07
C ILE A 11 0.88 -29.58 -26.30
N VAL A 12 0.89 -30.56 -27.24
CA VAL A 12 1.44 -30.38 -28.60
C VAL A 12 0.60 -31.13 -29.64
N SER A 13 -0.63 -30.67 -29.89
CA SER A 13 -1.31 -30.89 -31.17
C SER A 13 -2.59 -30.04 -31.26
N TRP A 14 -2.62 -29.09 -32.21
CA TRP A 14 -3.73 -28.86 -33.15
C TRP A 14 -3.30 -27.73 -34.09
N GLY A 15 -3.11 -28.05 -35.37
CA GLY A 15 -2.62 -27.12 -36.39
C GLY A 15 -3.72 -26.67 -37.35
N ALA A 16 -3.63 -25.40 -37.76
CA ALA A 16 -4.14 -24.82 -39.01
C ALA A 16 -5.44 -25.41 -39.61
N SER A 17 -6.58 -24.76 -39.36
CA SER A 17 -7.72 -24.74 -40.27
C SER A 17 -8.06 -23.30 -40.68
N SER A 18 -7.92 -22.97 -41.96
CA SER A 18 -8.08 -21.62 -42.47
C SER A 18 -9.53 -21.34 -42.90
N HIS A 19 -10.26 -20.53 -42.14
CA HIS A 19 -11.59 -20.06 -42.52
C HIS A 19 -11.59 -18.55 -42.81
N LYS A 20 -12.01 -18.19 -44.04
CA LYS A 20 -12.34 -16.80 -44.41
C LYS A 20 -13.69 -16.44 -43.78
N ALA A 21 -13.72 -15.40 -42.94
CA ALA A 21 -14.97 -14.75 -42.55
C ALA A 21 -15.29 -13.59 -43.51
N ALA A 22 -16.55 -13.48 -43.94
CA ALA A 22 -17.01 -12.39 -44.79
C ALA A 22 -17.48 -11.19 -43.95
N ALA A 23 -17.36 -9.98 -44.50
CA ALA A 23 -17.87 -8.77 -43.86
C ALA A 23 -19.37 -8.57 -44.14
N ALA A 24 -20.10 -8.11 -43.13
CA ALA A 24 -21.50 -7.69 -43.17
C ALA A 24 -21.68 -6.40 -42.33
N PRO A 25 -22.72 -5.59 -42.57
CA PRO A 25 -22.64 -4.14 -42.33
C PRO A 25 -22.89 -3.68 -40.89
N GLN A 26 -22.36 -2.50 -40.56
CA GLN A 26 -22.71 -1.74 -39.36
C GLN A 26 -24.09 -1.08 -39.51
N THR A 27 -24.91 -1.15 -38.47
CA THR A 27 -26.17 -0.39 -38.33
C THR A 27 -26.01 0.68 -37.25
N LEU A 28 -26.40 1.93 -37.54
CA LEU A 28 -26.39 3.00 -36.55
C LEU A 28 -27.57 2.88 -35.58
N GLU A 29 -27.29 2.98 -34.28
CA GLU A 29 -28.30 3.35 -33.27
C GLU A 29 -28.09 4.80 -32.79
N LYS A 30 -29.14 5.36 -32.16
CA LYS A 30 -29.28 6.80 -31.93
C LYS A 30 -28.78 7.20 -30.53
N PRO A 31 -28.23 8.42 -30.36
CA PRO A 31 -27.85 8.93 -29.05
C PRO A 31 -29.09 9.19 -28.16
N VAL A 32 -28.97 8.84 -26.88
CA VAL A 32 -29.95 9.16 -25.83
C VAL A 32 -29.64 10.53 -25.24
N ALA A 33 -30.67 11.29 -24.87
CA ALA A 33 -30.54 12.67 -24.38
C ALA A 33 -29.97 12.75 -22.94
N PRO A 34 -29.22 13.82 -22.60
CA PRO A 34 -28.71 14.04 -21.25
C PRO A 34 -29.83 14.43 -20.27
N VAL A 35 -29.68 14.01 -19.00
CA VAL A 35 -30.54 14.44 -17.89
C VAL A 35 -30.17 15.87 -17.47
N THR A 36 -31.17 16.69 -17.14
CA THR A 36 -31.00 18.12 -16.84
C THR A 36 -30.66 18.39 -15.37
N ASP A 37 -29.62 19.20 -15.12
CA ASP A 37 -29.40 19.83 -13.82
C ASP A 37 -30.53 20.83 -13.50
N ALA A 38 -31.14 20.69 -12.32
CA ALA A 38 -32.23 21.54 -11.84
C ALA A 38 -31.81 22.32 -10.58
N ILE A 39 -31.01 23.37 -10.76
CA ILE A 39 -30.70 24.33 -9.68
C ILE A 39 -31.66 25.52 -9.77
N VAL A 40 -32.44 25.75 -8.71
CA VAL A 40 -33.34 26.91 -8.57
C VAL A 40 -32.52 28.18 -8.37
N SER A 41 -32.86 29.27 -9.06
CA SER A 41 -32.24 30.58 -8.88
C SER A 41 -33.17 31.73 -9.29
N PRO A 42 -33.43 32.72 -8.42
CA PRO A 42 -34.20 33.90 -8.77
C PRO A 42 -33.34 35.06 -9.29
N SER A 43 -33.57 35.42 -10.55
CA SER A 43 -33.67 36.83 -11.03
C SER A 43 -32.52 37.83 -10.84
N ALA A 44 -31.69 37.99 -11.87
CA ALA A 44 -31.23 39.30 -12.36
C ALA A 44 -30.81 39.25 -13.84
N LYS A 45 -31.04 40.32 -14.62
CA LYS A 45 -30.61 40.43 -16.03
C LYS A 45 -29.58 41.56 -16.20
N VAL A 46 -28.36 41.24 -16.64
CA VAL A 46 -27.46 42.19 -17.33
C VAL A 46 -26.68 41.43 -18.42
N ARG A 47 -26.48 42.07 -19.59
CA ARG A 47 -25.43 41.76 -20.57
C ARG A 47 -24.55 43.01 -20.71
N PRO A 48 -23.25 42.87 -21.00
CA PRO A 48 -22.83 43.10 -22.39
C PRO A 48 -21.78 42.10 -22.90
N ASN A 49 -21.56 42.09 -24.22
CA ASN A 49 -20.47 41.34 -24.87
C ASN A 49 -19.14 42.10 -24.78
N VAL A 50 -18.02 41.37 -24.72
CA VAL A 50 -16.74 41.78 -25.32
C VAL A 50 -16.14 40.57 -26.04
N THR A 51 -15.56 40.80 -27.22
CA THR A 51 -15.04 39.75 -28.10
C THR A 51 -13.63 39.31 -27.69
N ALA A 52 -13.40 38.00 -27.56
CA ALA A 52 -12.06 37.40 -27.50
C ALA A 52 -12.05 36.08 -28.27
N THR A 53 -11.10 35.91 -29.19
CA THR A 53 -11.00 34.74 -30.07
C THR A 53 -10.27 33.58 -29.40
N THR A 54 -11.00 32.53 -29.03
CA THR A 54 -10.41 31.28 -28.52
C THR A 54 -9.88 30.43 -29.67
N ARG A 55 -8.56 30.15 -29.66
CA ARG A 55 -8.03 28.96 -30.35
C ARG A 55 -8.44 27.71 -29.56
N PRO A 56 -8.79 26.59 -30.21
CA PRO A 56 -9.02 25.34 -29.50
C PRO A 56 -7.72 24.87 -28.83
N LEU A 57 -7.76 24.57 -27.54
CA LEU A 57 -6.67 23.84 -26.90
C LEU A 57 -6.65 22.42 -27.45
N ASN A 58 -5.50 21.99 -27.95
CA ASN A 58 -5.31 20.65 -28.47
C ASN A 58 -5.18 19.68 -27.29
N THR A 59 -6.26 18.97 -26.94
CA THR A 59 -6.29 18.01 -25.82
C THR A 59 -5.57 16.71 -26.19
N GLY A 60 -4.25 16.78 -26.35
CA GLY A 60 -3.40 15.59 -26.39
C GLY A 60 -3.53 14.84 -25.07
N MET A 61 -3.82 13.53 -25.15
CA MET A 61 -3.77 12.65 -23.98
C MET A 61 -2.35 12.67 -23.41
N MET A 62 -2.19 13.13 -22.18
CA MET A 62 -0.94 13.00 -21.45
C MET A 62 -0.77 11.53 -21.02
N ASP A 63 0.13 10.83 -21.70
CA ASP A 63 0.44 9.43 -21.42
C ASP A 63 1.17 9.29 -20.07
N ALA A 64 0.82 8.24 -19.32
CA ALA A 64 1.41 7.92 -18.02
C ALA A 64 2.94 7.71 -18.11
N GLY A 65 3.46 7.30 -19.27
CA GLY A 65 4.90 7.20 -19.52
C GLY A 65 5.67 8.51 -19.37
N SER A 66 5.00 9.68 -19.36
CA SER A 66 5.62 10.99 -19.13
C SER A 66 5.67 11.43 -17.66
N LEU A 67 5.14 10.63 -16.73
CA LEU A 67 4.84 11.05 -15.34
C LEU A 67 5.63 10.27 -14.25
N GLY A 68 6.58 9.43 -14.66
CA GLY A 68 7.45 8.66 -13.74
C GLY A 68 8.83 9.27 -13.49
N PRO A 69 9.62 8.70 -12.57
CA PRO A 69 11.02 9.08 -12.37
C PRO A 69 11.92 8.64 -13.55
N ASP A 70 13.04 9.33 -13.72
CA ASP A 70 14.07 9.13 -14.77
C ASP A 70 14.34 7.64 -15.12
N PRO A 71 13.96 7.18 -16.35
CA PRO A 71 14.17 5.81 -16.80
C PRO A 71 15.65 5.39 -16.91
N ALA A 72 16.60 6.33 -16.99
CA ALA A 72 18.03 6.01 -17.09
C ALA A 72 18.63 5.51 -15.76
N ALA A 73 17.94 5.73 -14.64
CA ALA A 73 18.46 5.51 -13.30
C ALA A 73 18.53 4.04 -12.85
N ILE A 74 18.28 3.04 -13.70
CA ILE A 74 17.98 1.69 -13.19
C ILE A 74 18.59 0.61 -14.11
N LYS A 75 19.84 0.18 -13.85
CA LYS A 75 20.53 -0.93 -14.56
C LYS A 75 21.45 -1.77 -13.65
N ARG A 76 21.44 -3.10 -13.81
CA ARG A 76 22.25 -4.03 -13.00
C ARG A 76 23.70 -4.12 -13.51
N PRO A 77 24.72 -4.01 -12.63
CA PRO A 77 26.09 -4.43 -12.96
C PRO A 77 26.22 -5.97 -12.97
N PRO A 78 27.02 -6.58 -13.84
CA PRO A 78 27.30 -8.02 -13.79
C PRO A 78 27.96 -8.49 -12.48
N ASN A 79 27.71 -9.76 -12.14
CA ASN A 79 28.50 -10.62 -11.21
C ASN A 79 28.48 -10.29 -9.69
N THR A 80 27.35 -10.55 -9.01
CA THR A 80 27.27 -10.59 -7.52
C THR A 80 26.32 -11.70 -6.97
N PRO A 81 26.77 -12.60 -6.05
CA PRO A 81 25.97 -13.64 -5.35
C PRO A 81 25.91 -13.51 -3.80
N ILE A 82 25.01 -14.25 -3.10
CA ILE A 82 24.72 -14.16 -1.63
C ILE A 82 24.28 -15.52 -0.99
N PRO A 83 24.65 -15.90 0.28
CA PRO A 83 24.20 -17.13 1.01
C PRO A 83 23.53 -16.96 2.44
N PRO A 84 22.92 -18.01 3.11
CA PRO A 84 21.88 -17.85 4.19
C PRO A 84 21.75 -18.82 5.47
N SER A 85 21.01 -18.35 6.54
CA SER A 85 20.00 -19.00 7.49
C SER A 85 20.22 -19.94 8.78
N GLY A 86 19.32 -19.83 9.83
CA GLY A 86 18.96 -20.78 11.00
C GLY A 86 19.10 -20.28 12.50
N VAL A 87 18.33 -20.48 13.63
CA VAL A 87 17.01 -21.08 14.14
C VAL A 87 17.04 -22.51 14.86
N PRO A 88 16.24 -23.06 15.89
CA PRO A 88 15.02 -22.75 16.78
C PRO A 88 15.20 -22.92 18.39
N VAL A 89 14.38 -23.38 19.42
CA VAL A 89 13.11 -24.19 19.76
C VAL A 89 12.36 -23.84 21.17
N LEU A 90 11.12 -24.35 21.48
CA LEU A 90 10.04 -24.11 22.56
C LEU A 90 10.18 -24.75 24.02
N PRO A 91 9.28 -24.64 25.12
CA PRO A 91 7.76 -24.68 25.30
C PRO A 91 7.01 -23.75 26.38
N THR A 92 5.70 -23.91 26.73
CA THR A 92 4.73 -22.99 27.49
C THR A 92 4.20 -23.51 28.89
N PRO A 93 3.10 -23.07 29.64
CA PRO A 93 2.14 -21.90 29.71
C PRO A 93 1.69 -21.36 31.16
N GLY A 94 0.61 -20.52 31.33
CA GLY A 94 -0.10 -20.18 32.63
C GLY A 94 -1.27 -19.12 32.65
N TYR A 95 -2.47 -19.40 33.22
CA TYR A 95 -3.80 -18.75 32.93
C TYR A 95 -4.29 -17.53 33.79
N ALA A 96 -5.29 -16.80 33.25
CA ALA A 96 -6.10 -15.75 33.90
C ALA A 96 -7.44 -15.53 33.13
N THR A 97 -8.47 -14.93 33.73
CA THR A 97 -9.88 -14.95 33.22
C THR A 97 -10.77 -13.73 33.59
N MET A 98 -11.52 -13.17 32.62
CA MET A 98 -12.79 -12.41 32.77
C MET A 98 -13.61 -12.50 31.47
N SER A 99 -14.95 -12.51 31.54
CA SER A 99 -15.84 -12.74 30.38
C SER A 99 -16.67 -11.51 29.99
N VAL A 100 -16.17 -10.72 29.03
CA VAL A 100 -16.95 -9.82 28.20
C VAL A 100 -16.71 -10.24 26.75
N GLN A 101 -17.76 -10.44 25.95
CA GLN A 101 -17.61 -10.96 24.58
C GLN A 101 -16.77 -10.02 23.70
N SER A 102 -15.94 -10.62 22.84
CA SER A 102 -15.16 -9.91 21.84
C SER A 102 -16.08 -9.35 20.76
N TYR A 103 -16.35 -8.04 20.77
CA TYR A 103 -16.84 -7.36 19.57
C TYR A 103 -15.68 -7.15 18.58
N ALA A 104 -15.18 -8.26 18.05
CA ALA A 104 -14.44 -8.25 16.80
C ALA A 104 -15.43 -7.96 15.65
N PRO A 105 -14.96 -7.45 14.49
CA PRO A 105 -15.67 -7.66 13.23
C PRO A 105 -15.97 -9.17 13.10
N ALA A 106 -17.20 -9.53 12.73
CA ALA A 106 -17.65 -10.93 12.74
C ALA A 106 -16.70 -11.80 11.88
N GLY A 107 -15.99 -12.72 12.55
CA GLY A 107 -14.87 -13.46 11.94
C GLY A 107 -13.91 -14.15 12.93
N ASP A 108 -14.04 -13.92 14.24
CA ASP A 108 -13.17 -14.44 15.33
C ASP A 108 -13.16 -15.99 15.50
N GLN A 109 -13.70 -16.74 14.54
CA GLN A 109 -13.66 -18.22 14.42
C GLN A 109 -13.49 -18.74 12.98
N GLN A 110 -13.85 -17.97 11.95
CA GLN A 110 -13.86 -18.36 10.53
C GLN A 110 -13.90 -17.11 9.64
N GLY A 111 -13.19 -17.08 8.51
CA GLY A 111 -13.48 -16.15 7.40
C GLY A 111 -12.53 -14.96 7.17
N ALA A 112 -11.48 -14.76 7.97
CA ALA A 112 -10.35 -13.95 7.50
C ALA A 112 -9.63 -14.74 6.39
N ALA A 113 -9.54 -14.17 5.17
CA ALA A 113 -9.15 -14.92 3.97
C ALA A 113 -7.75 -15.56 4.05
N HIS A 114 -6.87 -14.98 4.86
CA HIS A 114 -5.58 -15.56 5.26
C HIS A 114 -5.25 -15.12 6.68
N THR A 115 -4.94 -16.05 7.59
CA THR A 115 -4.40 -15.75 8.92
C THR A 115 -3.00 -16.32 9.07
N LEU A 116 -2.02 -15.44 9.18
CA LEU A 116 -0.62 -15.78 9.44
C LEU A 116 -0.31 -15.73 10.93
N GLU A 117 -1.10 -16.46 11.73
CA GLU A 117 -0.64 -16.88 13.06
C GLU A 117 0.54 -17.85 12.85
N LEU A 118 1.74 -17.45 13.26
CA LEU A 118 2.92 -18.32 13.27
C LEU A 118 3.20 -18.76 14.71
N ASP A 119 3.34 -20.07 14.89
CA ASP A 119 3.77 -20.59 16.18
C ASP A 119 5.21 -20.12 16.48
N ALA A 120 5.43 -19.62 17.70
CA ALA A 120 6.76 -19.23 18.14
C ALA A 120 7.75 -20.41 18.02
N LEU A 121 8.95 -20.10 17.51
CA LEU A 121 10.05 -21.05 17.42
C LEU A 121 10.55 -21.38 18.82
N THR A 122 10.90 -20.35 19.61
CA THR A 122 11.26 -20.51 21.02
C THR A 122 10.13 -20.16 21.98
N SER A 123 10.30 -20.61 23.22
CA SER A 123 9.43 -20.33 24.37
C SER A 123 9.79 -19.07 25.11
N TRP A 124 11.02 -18.61 24.92
CA TRP A 124 11.54 -17.48 25.64
C TRP A 124 10.78 -16.23 25.18
N GLU A 125 10.75 -15.25 26.07
CA GLU A 125 10.43 -13.88 25.70
C GLU A 125 11.75 -13.23 25.30
N GLY A 126 11.73 -12.46 24.21
CA GLY A 126 12.87 -11.77 23.64
C GLY A 126 13.12 -10.46 24.41
N PRO A 127 13.00 -9.28 23.77
CA PRO A 127 13.10 -8.02 24.50
C PRO A 127 12.09 -7.90 25.66
N SER A 128 10.92 -8.55 25.57
CA SER A 128 9.96 -8.61 26.69
C SER A 128 10.53 -9.27 27.95
N GLY A 129 11.42 -10.26 27.82
CA GLY A 129 12.02 -10.98 28.96
C GLY A 129 13.00 -10.12 29.78
N LEU A 130 13.40 -8.95 29.27
CA LEU A 130 14.22 -7.97 29.98
C LEU A 130 13.36 -6.94 30.75
N LEU A 131 12.04 -6.92 30.52
CA LEU A 131 11.13 -6.01 31.21
C LEU A 131 10.74 -6.56 32.60
N PRO A 132 10.51 -5.68 33.60
CA PRO A 132 9.95 -6.09 34.87
C PRO A 132 8.62 -6.86 34.69
N PRO A 133 8.35 -7.97 35.42
CA PRO A 133 7.08 -8.74 35.34
C PRO A 133 5.78 -8.00 35.73
N ARG A 134 5.83 -6.68 35.87
CA ARG A 134 4.69 -5.76 36.05
C ARG A 134 4.40 -4.93 34.79
N LEU A 135 5.26 -5.02 33.77
CA LEU A 135 5.23 -4.24 32.54
C LEU A 135 5.07 -5.10 31.29
N ASP A 136 5.47 -6.37 31.29
CA ASP A 136 5.16 -7.35 30.23
C ASP A 136 4.28 -8.50 30.78
N ALA A 137 3.64 -9.26 29.87
CA ALA A 137 2.82 -10.40 30.23
C ALA A 137 2.60 -11.42 29.09
N LEU A 138 3.52 -12.38 28.94
CA LEU A 138 3.28 -13.78 28.51
C LEU A 138 2.14 -13.98 27.49
N ARG A 139 2.45 -13.69 26.23
CA ARG A 139 1.66 -14.16 25.07
C ARG A 139 1.56 -15.69 25.12
N ARG A 140 0.34 -16.25 24.99
CA ARG A 140 0.10 -17.71 25.09
C ARG A 140 -0.39 -18.40 23.83
N MET A 141 -0.98 -17.62 22.93
CA MET A 141 -1.20 -17.91 21.53
C MET A 141 -0.97 -16.60 20.80
N ASP A 142 -0.76 -16.67 19.49
CA ASP A 142 -0.66 -15.48 18.67
C ASP A 142 -1.98 -14.67 18.70
N MET A 143 -1.91 -13.44 18.23
CA MET A 143 -3.10 -12.71 17.82
C MET A 143 -3.10 -12.78 16.30
N ASN A 144 -4.23 -13.14 15.69
CA ASN A 144 -4.46 -13.01 14.25
C ASN A 144 -3.78 -11.76 13.73
N ASP A 145 -2.75 -11.97 12.92
CA ASP A 145 -2.04 -10.96 12.17
C ASP A 145 -2.71 -10.87 10.80
N PRO A 146 -3.59 -9.88 10.56
CA PRO A 146 -4.26 -9.74 9.28
C PRO A 146 -3.28 -9.09 8.32
N TYR A 147 -2.38 -9.93 7.80
CA TYR A 147 -1.39 -9.61 6.78
C TYR A 147 -2.01 -8.79 5.62
N TYR A 148 -3.25 -9.15 5.25
CA TYR A 148 -4.14 -8.27 4.50
C TYR A 148 -4.92 -7.36 5.47
N VAL A 149 -4.55 -6.07 5.52
CA VAL A 149 -5.17 -5.10 6.44
C VAL A 149 -6.69 -5.04 6.21
N PRO A 150 -7.54 -5.21 7.25
CA PRO A 150 -8.99 -5.13 7.09
C PRO A 150 -9.45 -3.68 6.91
N THR A 151 -9.35 -3.17 5.68
CA THR A 151 -10.16 -2.06 5.16
C THR A 151 -11.65 -2.42 5.10
N ALA A 152 -11.97 -3.70 5.29
CA ALA A 152 -13.30 -4.25 5.42
C ALA A 152 -14.13 -3.62 6.57
N GLY A 153 -15.27 -3.01 6.21
CA GLY A 153 -16.39 -2.86 7.15
C GLY A 153 -16.92 -4.23 7.59
N SER A 154 -17.41 -4.34 8.82
CA SER A 154 -17.67 -5.66 9.43
C SER A 154 -18.71 -6.49 8.66
N GLY A 155 -18.34 -7.68 8.15
CA GLY A 155 -19.25 -8.59 7.44
C GLY A 155 -19.30 -8.38 5.91
N HIS A 156 -20.45 -8.70 5.31
CA HIS A 156 -20.65 -8.76 3.86
C HIS A 156 -22.00 -8.16 3.44
N LEU A 157 -22.05 -7.54 2.25
CA LEU A 157 -23.27 -6.99 1.63
C LEU A 157 -24.32 -8.07 1.31
N VAL A 158 -23.90 -9.29 0.96
CA VAL A 158 -24.82 -10.38 0.58
C VAL A 158 -24.68 -11.59 1.53
N PRO A 159 -25.23 -11.50 2.76
CA PRO A 159 -25.19 -12.61 3.75
C PRO A 159 -25.78 -13.93 3.24
N GLN A 160 -26.67 -13.89 2.24
CA GLN A 160 -27.25 -15.07 1.58
C GLN A 160 -26.17 -15.99 0.97
N LEU A 161 -25.01 -15.43 0.59
CA LEU A 161 -23.88 -16.20 0.06
C LEU A 161 -23.08 -16.95 1.14
N THR A 162 -23.39 -16.83 2.43
CA THR A 162 -22.65 -17.51 3.51
C THR A 162 -22.62 -19.03 3.33
N GLY A 163 -23.73 -19.66 2.92
CA GLY A 163 -23.77 -21.10 2.65
C GLY A 163 -22.81 -21.52 1.52
N PRO A 164 -22.92 -20.93 0.32
CA PRO A 164 -21.96 -21.14 -0.77
C PRO A 164 -20.50 -20.81 -0.41
N ARG A 165 -20.23 -19.74 0.37
CA ARG A 165 -18.88 -19.39 0.83
C ARG A 165 -18.30 -20.47 1.74
N ASN A 166 -19.06 -20.96 2.71
CA ASN A 166 -18.62 -22.04 3.59
C ASN A 166 -18.36 -23.34 2.79
N TRP A 167 -19.26 -23.68 1.85
CA TRP A 167 -19.09 -24.83 0.96
C TRP A 167 -17.79 -24.75 0.11
N LEU A 168 -17.40 -23.55 -0.33
CA LEU A 168 -16.14 -23.30 -1.04
C LEU A 168 -14.93 -23.37 -0.09
N HIS A 169 -14.99 -22.69 1.05
CA HIS A 169 -13.94 -22.65 2.08
C HIS A 169 -13.60 -24.04 2.60
N ASP A 170 -14.59 -24.89 2.84
CA ASP A 170 -14.40 -26.26 3.32
C ASP A 170 -13.79 -27.17 2.24
N ARG A 171 -13.78 -26.74 0.98
CA ARG A 171 -13.05 -27.33 -0.16
C ARG A 171 -11.71 -26.64 -0.46
N GLY A 172 -11.34 -25.63 0.33
CA GLY A 172 -10.10 -24.87 0.20
C GLY A 172 -10.15 -23.65 -0.69
N PHE A 173 -11.33 -23.20 -1.11
CA PHE A 173 -11.50 -21.99 -1.93
C PHE A 173 -12.07 -20.85 -1.09
N THR A 174 -11.30 -19.77 -0.89
CA THR A 174 -11.81 -18.53 -0.29
C THR A 174 -11.71 -17.40 -1.31
N PHE A 175 -12.79 -16.65 -1.49
CA PHE A 175 -12.82 -15.48 -2.38
C PHE A 175 -13.32 -14.25 -1.63
N SER A 176 -12.74 -13.09 -1.95
CA SER A 176 -13.23 -11.78 -1.52
C SER A 176 -13.37 -10.86 -2.72
N PHE A 177 -14.42 -10.04 -2.74
CA PHE A 177 -14.58 -8.96 -3.71
C PHE A 177 -14.96 -7.68 -2.95
N THR A 178 -14.09 -6.68 -3.05
CA THR A 178 -14.21 -5.42 -2.30
C THR A 178 -14.10 -4.23 -3.26
N TYR A 179 -15.07 -3.32 -3.16
CA TYR A 179 -14.99 -1.99 -3.76
C TYR A 179 -14.47 -0.98 -2.72
N LYS A 180 -13.58 -0.08 -3.14
CA LYS A 180 -13.04 1.02 -2.35
C LYS A 180 -13.04 2.29 -3.20
N GLY A 181 -13.90 3.25 -2.89
CA GLY A 181 -14.01 4.54 -3.57
C GLY A 181 -13.59 5.71 -2.68
N GLU A 182 -12.89 6.68 -3.26
CA GLU A 182 -12.35 7.87 -2.56
C GLU A 182 -12.74 9.14 -3.33
N ALA A 183 -13.73 9.87 -2.81
CA ALA A 183 -14.18 11.16 -3.34
C ALA A 183 -13.64 12.30 -2.46
N MET A 184 -12.82 13.20 -2.99
CA MET A 184 -12.15 14.26 -2.23
C MET A 184 -12.17 15.59 -2.98
N GLY A 185 -12.33 16.70 -2.26
CA GLY A 185 -12.41 18.04 -2.85
C GLY A 185 -11.61 19.10 -2.09
N VAL A 186 -10.89 19.93 -2.86
CA VAL A 186 -10.09 21.06 -2.34
C VAL A 186 -11.01 22.25 -2.07
N MET A 187 -11.09 22.65 -0.80
CA MET A 187 -11.99 23.69 -0.27
C MET A 187 -11.30 25.06 -0.18
N THR A 188 -10.03 25.09 0.25
CA THR A 188 -9.15 26.27 0.28
C THR A 188 -7.74 25.88 -0.15
N GLY A 189 -6.93 26.86 -0.57
CA GLY A 189 -5.55 26.67 -1.00
C GLY A 189 -5.40 25.80 -2.25
N GLY A 190 -4.21 25.24 -2.44
CA GLY A 190 -3.84 24.51 -3.65
C GLY A 190 -3.74 25.41 -4.89
N LEU A 191 -3.85 24.78 -6.06
CA LEU A 191 -3.86 25.42 -7.37
C LEU A 191 -5.29 25.66 -7.90
N GLU A 192 -6.19 24.69 -7.74
CA GLU A 192 -7.56 24.72 -8.27
C GLU A 192 -8.55 24.06 -7.30
N LYS A 193 -9.59 24.78 -6.89
CA LYS A 193 -10.69 24.21 -6.10
C LYS A 193 -11.50 23.20 -6.92
N GLY A 194 -12.11 22.23 -6.23
CA GLY A 194 -13.04 21.29 -6.85
C GLY A 194 -12.82 19.85 -6.40
N VAL A 195 -13.71 18.97 -6.87
CA VAL A 195 -13.74 17.56 -6.50
C VAL A 195 -12.98 16.69 -7.51
N SER A 196 -12.46 15.58 -7.02
CA SER A 196 -11.86 14.46 -7.73
C SER A 196 -12.36 13.14 -7.13
N TYR A 197 -12.41 12.09 -7.94
CA TYR A 197 -12.89 10.77 -7.53
C TYR A 197 -12.04 9.68 -8.16
N VAL A 198 -11.73 8.66 -7.36
CA VAL A 198 -10.94 7.48 -7.75
C VAL A 198 -11.51 6.25 -7.03
N HIS A 199 -11.40 5.06 -7.64
CA HIS A 199 -11.82 3.81 -7.02
C HIS A 199 -10.93 2.62 -7.39
N GLU A 200 -11.03 1.58 -6.57
CA GLU A 200 -10.40 0.27 -6.71
C GLU A 200 -11.50 -0.80 -6.58
N LEU A 201 -11.51 -1.79 -7.48
CA LEU A 201 -12.26 -3.03 -7.35
C LEU A 201 -11.26 -4.18 -7.17
N THR A 202 -11.14 -4.70 -5.95
CA THR A 202 -10.18 -5.77 -5.62
C THR A 202 -10.88 -7.12 -5.57
N LEU A 203 -10.39 -8.07 -6.39
CA LEU A 203 -10.76 -9.49 -6.38
C LEU A 203 -9.59 -10.31 -5.82
N GLN A 204 -9.82 -10.96 -4.68
CA GLN A 204 -8.85 -11.81 -4.00
C GLN A 204 -9.32 -13.28 -4.02
N GLY A 205 -8.40 -14.21 -4.25
CA GLY A 205 -8.60 -15.64 -4.14
C GLY A 205 -7.50 -16.31 -3.33
N VAL A 206 -7.88 -17.17 -2.39
CA VAL A 206 -6.96 -17.99 -1.58
C VAL A 206 -7.34 -19.46 -1.76
N PHE A 207 -6.34 -20.27 -2.09
CA PHE A 207 -6.47 -21.68 -2.45
C PHE A 207 -5.66 -22.53 -1.44
N ASP A 208 -6.33 -23.15 -0.49
CA ASP A 208 -5.75 -24.09 0.50
C ASP A 208 -5.51 -25.45 -0.17
N LEU A 209 -4.24 -25.74 -0.48
CA LEU A 209 -3.86 -26.96 -1.19
C LEU A 209 -3.77 -28.19 -0.26
N GLU A 210 -3.81 -28.03 1.07
CA GLU A 210 -3.98 -29.15 2.02
C GLU A 210 -5.43 -29.68 1.95
N ARG A 211 -6.42 -28.79 1.79
CA ARG A 211 -7.82 -29.18 1.52
C ARG A 211 -8.03 -29.65 0.08
N MET A 212 -7.54 -28.90 -0.91
CA MET A 212 -7.82 -29.19 -2.34
C MET A 212 -7.07 -30.41 -2.87
N ALA A 213 -5.85 -30.67 -2.41
CA ALA A 213 -4.94 -31.65 -3.02
C ALA A 213 -4.06 -32.40 -2.00
N HIS A 214 -4.35 -32.30 -0.70
CA HIS A 214 -3.56 -32.90 0.40
C HIS A 214 -2.08 -32.46 0.45
N LEU A 215 -1.75 -31.33 -0.19
CA LEU A 215 -0.43 -30.72 -0.20
C LEU A 215 -0.21 -29.94 1.10
N LYS A 216 -0.02 -30.66 2.21
CA LYS A 216 0.08 -30.15 3.58
C LYS A 216 0.84 -28.83 3.73
N GLY A 217 0.19 -27.81 4.30
CA GLY A 217 0.78 -26.49 4.56
C GLY A 217 1.13 -25.67 3.32
N TRP A 218 0.64 -26.01 2.13
CA TRP A 218 0.72 -25.16 0.94
C TRP A 218 -0.58 -24.38 0.74
N SER A 219 -0.48 -23.12 0.35
CA SER A 219 -1.58 -22.35 -0.21
C SER A 219 -1.12 -21.49 -1.38
N VAL A 220 -2.05 -21.09 -2.26
CA VAL A 220 -1.80 -20.11 -3.33
C VAL A 220 -2.70 -18.90 -3.12
N HIS A 221 -2.13 -17.72 -3.30
CA HIS A 221 -2.78 -16.43 -3.08
C HIS A 221 -2.75 -15.67 -4.39
N ALA A 222 -3.91 -15.17 -4.80
CA ALA A 222 -4.09 -14.35 -6.00
C ALA A 222 -4.85 -13.07 -5.64
N LEU A 223 -4.36 -11.92 -6.10
CA LEU A 223 -5.04 -10.64 -6.00
C LEU A 223 -4.92 -9.91 -7.34
N VAL A 224 -6.07 -9.64 -7.94
CA VAL A 224 -6.23 -8.83 -9.15
C VAL A 224 -7.14 -7.66 -8.78
N MET A 225 -6.83 -6.47 -9.27
CA MET A 225 -7.71 -5.32 -9.10
C MET A 225 -7.91 -4.51 -10.38
N GLU A 226 -9.05 -3.85 -10.48
CA GLU A 226 -9.21 -2.68 -11.32
C GLU A 226 -8.92 -1.43 -10.47
N ARG A 227 -8.35 -0.39 -11.09
CA ARG A 227 -8.28 0.97 -10.53
C ARG A 227 -8.62 1.97 -11.61
N ALA A 228 -9.52 2.92 -11.33
CA ALA A 228 -9.79 4.05 -12.21
C ALA A 228 -10.27 5.32 -11.50
N GLY A 229 -9.95 6.46 -12.11
CA GLY A 229 -10.52 7.77 -11.82
C GLY A 229 -9.62 8.92 -12.25
N LYS A 230 -9.65 10.00 -11.48
CA LYS A 230 -8.69 11.11 -11.59
C LYS A 230 -8.41 11.68 -10.20
N ALA A 231 -7.16 11.58 -9.75
CA ALA A 231 -6.68 12.19 -8.50
C ALA A 231 -6.86 13.72 -8.46
N LEU A 232 -6.82 14.29 -7.25
CA LEU A 232 -6.67 15.73 -7.03
C LEU A 232 -5.21 16.20 -6.93
N GLN A 233 -4.29 15.40 -6.37
CA GLN A 233 -2.98 15.91 -5.92
C GLN A 233 -2.22 16.72 -6.99
N ASN A 234 -1.88 16.12 -8.14
CA ASN A 234 -1.07 16.78 -9.18
C ASN A 234 -1.70 18.07 -9.73
N GLY A 235 -3.01 18.03 -10.03
CA GLY A 235 -3.68 19.09 -10.80
C GLY A 235 -4.39 20.16 -9.95
N ARG A 236 -5.02 19.76 -8.84
CA ARG A 236 -5.77 20.66 -7.95
C ARG A 236 -4.95 21.16 -6.79
N LEU A 237 -4.05 20.34 -6.26
CA LEU A 237 -3.26 20.63 -5.08
C LEU A 237 -1.84 21.12 -5.43
N GLY A 238 -1.30 20.68 -6.58
CA GLY A 238 0.09 20.94 -6.99
C GLY A 238 1.09 19.98 -6.34
N GLU A 239 0.61 18.85 -5.86
CA GLU A 239 1.36 17.84 -5.11
C GLU A 239 1.66 16.61 -5.99
N TYR A 240 2.90 16.13 -5.98
CA TYR A 240 3.42 15.12 -6.92
C TYR A 240 4.20 13.97 -6.26
N TYR A 241 4.60 14.09 -5.00
CA TYR A 241 5.27 13.02 -4.26
C TYR A 241 4.34 12.33 -3.25
N VAL A 242 3.31 13.02 -2.76
CA VAL A 242 2.33 12.49 -1.78
C VAL A 242 0.93 12.31 -2.37
N ALA A 243 0.43 11.07 -2.38
CA ALA A 243 -0.92 10.77 -2.82
C ALA A 243 -1.94 11.09 -1.70
N MET A 244 -2.87 12.01 -1.96
CA MET A 244 -3.96 12.36 -1.02
C MET A 244 -5.13 11.36 -1.05
N GLN A 245 -5.11 10.47 -2.05
CA GLN A 245 -6.05 9.38 -2.34
C GLN A 245 -5.21 8.13 -2.67
N GLU A 246 -4.98 7.21 -1.72
CA GLU A 246 -4.09 6.02 -1.90
C GLU A 246 -4.51 5.10 -3.06
N VAL A 247 -5.79 5.11 -3.42
CA VAL A 247 -6.32 4.42 -4.59
C VAL A 247 -5.70 4.92 -5.89
N TYR A 248 -5.27 6.19 -5.95
CA TYR A 248 -4.56 6.74 -7.10
C TYR A 248 -3.05 6.82 -6.80
N SER A 249 -2.45 5.64 -6.80
CA SER A 249 -1.01 5.42 -6.67
C SER A 249 -0.30 5.47 -8.03
N LEU A 250 1.01 5.26 -8.01
CA LEU A 250 1.97 5.39 -9.12
C LEU A 250 1.60 4.60 -10.40
N SER A 251 0.81 3.53 -10.29
CA SER A 251 0.41 2.68 -11.42
C SER A 251 -0.80 3.20 -12.22
N GLY A 252 -1.47 4.27 -11.76
CA GLY A 252 -2.54 4.96 -12.51
C GLY A 252 -3.83 4.15 -12.71
N ASN A 253 -4.51 4.38 -13.84
CA ASN A 253 -5.76 3.72 -14.21
C ASN A 253 -5.48 2.45 -15.03
N VAL A 254 -5.85 1.27 -14.55
CA VAL A 254 -5.73 0.00 -15.30
C VAL A 254 -6.91 -0.93 -14.98
N ALA A 255 -7.50 -1.51 -16.04
CA ALA A 255 -8.66 -2.39 -15.95
C ALA A 255 -8.40 -3.74 -15.22
N ALA A 256 -7.14 -4.18 -15.15
CA ALA A 256 -6.69 -5.34 -14.40
C ALA A 256 -5.19 -5.22 -14.07
N HIS A 257 -4.85 -4.77 -12.87
CA HIS A 257 -3.53 -4.99 -12.27
C HIS A 257 -3.48 -6.40 -11.67
N LEU A 258 -2.46 -7.18 -12.02
CA LEU A 258 -2.01 -8.30 -11.19
C LEU A 258 -1.16 -7.74 -10.04
N VAL A 259 -1.51 -8.08 -8.81
CA VAL A 259 -0.89 -7.51 -7.59
C VAL A 259 -0.17 -8.57 -6.78
N ASP A 260 -0.86 -9.70 -6.56
CA ASP A 260 -0.29 -10.88 -5.95
C ASP A 260 -0.66 -12.12 -6.78
N LEU A 261 0.30 -13.01 -6.99
CA LEU A 261 0.13 -14.38 -7.44
C LEU A 261 1.32 -15.20 -6.93
N TYR A 262 1.21 -15.70 -5.71
CA TYR A 262 2.28 -16.40 -5.01
C TYR A 262 1.81 -17.68 -4.31
N ALA A 263 2.74 -18.62 -4.16
CA ALA A 263 2.56 -19.78 -3.30
C ALA A 263 3.15 -19.49 -1.92
N GLU A 264 2.40 -19.80 -0.86
CA GLU A 264 2.90 -19.89 0.50
C GLU A 264 3.18 -21.35 0.86
N LYS A 265 4.30 -21.58 1.55
CA LYS A 265 4.60 -22.82 2.25
C LYS A 265 4.86 -22.57 3.73
N ARG A 266 4.00 -23.14 4.57
CA ARG A 266 4.20 -23.26 6.02
C ARG A 266 5.08 -24.47 6.32
N PHE A 267 6.14 -24.23 7.08
CA PHE A 267 7.13 -25.22 7.52
C PHE A 267 7.13 -25.40 9.04
N MET A 268 7.86 -26.41 9.51
CA MET A 268 8.22 -26.61 10.93
C MET A 268 7.04 -26.66 11.92
N GLN A 269 5.87 -27.13 11.48
CA GLN A 269 4.59 -27.03 12.23
C GLN A 269 4.20 -25.55 12.43
N ASN A 270 4.01 -24.82 11.34
CA ASN A 270 3.49 -23.44 11.34
C ASN A 270 4.41 -22.40 12.01
N ARG A 271 5.74 -22.63 12.09
CA ARG A 271 6.70 -21.71 12.76
C ARG A 271 7.53 -20.83 11.82
N MET A 272 7.45 -21.13 10.53
CA MET A 272 8.13 -20.42 9.45
C MET A 272 7.25 -20.49 8.21
N ASP A 273 6.95 -19.34 7.61
CA ASP A 273 6.33 -19.19 6.31
C ASP A 273 7.37 -18.77 5.27
N VAL A 274 7.30 -19.39 4.09
CA VAL A 274 8.03 -18.96 2.91
C VAL A 274 7.00 -18.67 1.83
N ILE A 275 7.00 -17.44 1.32
CA ILE A 275 6.19 -17.05 0.15
C ILE A 275 7.09 -16.83 -1.06
N PHE A 276 6.66 -17.29 -2.23
CA PHE A 276 7.35 -17.08 -3.50
C PHE A 276 6.37 -16.93 -4.66
N GLY A 277 6.62 -15.95 -5.52
CA GLY A 277 5.83 -15.72 -6.74
C GLY A 277 5.87 -14.25 -7.16
N ARG A 278 4.75 -13.75 -7.67
CA ARG A 278 4.54 -12.33 -7.95
C ARG A 278 3.85 -11.68 -6.75
N MET A 279 4.37 -10.57 -6.23
CA MET A 279 3.78 -9.84 -5.09
C MET A 279 4.33 -8.40 -5.00
N SER A 280 3.70 -7.56 -4.18
CA SER A 280 4.24 -6.26 -3.78
C SER A 280 5.16 -6.37 -2.55
N LEU A 281 6.18 -5.51 -2.45
CA LEU A 281 7.06 -5.42 -1.27
C LEU A 281 6.36 -4.65 -0.14
N THR A 282 5.60 -3.60 -0.43
CA THR A 282 4.80 -2.88 0.58
C THR A 282 3.61 -3.67 1.14
N HIS A 283 3.40 -4.91 0.67
CA HIS A 283 2.44 -5.85 1.28
C HIS A 283 3.04 -6.55 2.50
N VAL A 284 4.37 -6.75 2.53
CA VAL A 284 5.07 -7.52 3.57
C VAL A 284 5.87 -6.67 4.57
N PHE A 285 6.47 -5.56 4.15
CA PHE A 285 7.48 -4.80 4.91
C PHE A 285 7.08 -3.32 5.06
N ALA A 286 7.49 -2.69 6.16
CA ALA A 286 7.14 -1.32 6.55
C ALA A 286 5.62 -1.08 6.52
N THR A 287 4.90 -1.94 7.25
CA THR A 287 3.44 -1.97 7.28
C THR A 287 2.93 -2.16 8.70
N SER A 288 1.82 -1.48 9.01
CA SER A 288 1.08 -1.63 10.26
C SER A 288 -0.43 -1.75 9.96
N PRO A 289 -1.17 -2.59 10.70
CA PRO A 289 -2.63 -2.74 10.55
C PRO A 289 -3.43 -1.44 10.66
N LEU A 290 -2.84 -0.38 11.21
CA LEU A 290 -3.49 0.92 11.39
C LEU A 290 -3.33 1.85 10.18
N LEU A 291 -2.26 1.71 9.38
CA LEU A 291 -1.90 2.67 8.32
C LEU A 291 -2.99 2.82 7.23
N CYS A 292 -3.64 1.74 6.81
CA CYS A 292 -4.73 1.82 5.83
C CYS A 292 -6.08 2.28 6.38
N SER A 293 -6.16 2.62 7.67
CA SER A 293 -7.28 3.41 8.18
C SER A 293 -7.19 4.87 7.71
N PHE A 294 -5.97 5.34 7.39
CA PHE A 294 -5.71 6.65 6.80
C PHE A 294 -5.68 6.57 5.27
N MET A 295 -6.00 7.67 4.58
CA MET A 295 -6.08 7.71 3.12
C MET A 295 -4.78 8.15 2.46
N VAL A 296 -3.88 8.81 3.19
CA VAL A 296 -2.54 9.18 2.69
C VAL A 296 -1.51 8.05 2.87
N THR A 297 -1.43 7.47 4.07
CA THR A 297 -0.27 6.65 4.50
C THR A 297 -0.50 5.14 4.39
N CYS A 298 -1.58 4.68 3.73
CA CYS A 298 -1.90 3.26 3.56
C CYS A 298 -0.75 2.43 2.91
N SER A 299 -0.71 1.15 3.28
CA SER A 299 0.27 0.09 2.94
C SER A 299 1.66 0.31 3.53
N ALA A 300 2.28 1.46 3.27
CA ALA A 300 3.60 1.80 3.79
C ALA A 300 3.85 3.32 3.81
N PRO A 301 4.85 3.80 4.57
CA PRO A 301 5.32 5.19 4.52
C PRO A 301 5.65 5.68 3.10
N VAL A 302 5.17 6.88 2.75
CA VAL A 302 5.25 7.45 1.39
C VAL A 302 6.69 7.68 0.92
N ALA A 303 7.62 8.04 1.80
CA ALA A 303 9.03 8.22 1.42
C ALA A 303 9.70 6.90 1.01
N LEU A 304 9.27 5.74 1.56
CA LEU A 304 9.67 4.43 1.04
C LEU A 304 9.01 4.16 -0.32
N LYS A 305 7.70 4.44 -0.45
CA LYS A 305 6.94 4.28 -1.71
C LYS A 305 7.47 5.14 -2.88
N GLN A 306 8.25 6.19 -2.61
CA GLN A 306 8.94 7.00 -3.63
C GLN A 306 10.21 6.34 -4.20
N ASN A 307 10.68 5.21 -3.65
CA ASN A 307 11.81 4.46 -4.19
C ASN A 307 11.33 3.28 -5.08
N PRO A 308 11.73 3.19 -6.37
CA PRO A 308 11.43 2.01 -7.20
C PRO A 308 11.93 0.67 -6.61
N GLY A 309 12.95 0.69 -5.75
CA GLY A 309 13.44 -0.47 -5.02
C GLY A 309 12.49 -1.01 -3.94
N PHE A 310 11.47 -0.25 -3.55
CA PHE A 310 10.50 -0.64 -2.52
C PHE A 310 9.13 -0.88 -3.19
N SER A 311 9.02 -1.94 -4.00
CA SER A 311 7.88 -2.16 -4.91
C SER A 311 6.52 -1.97 -4.22
N VAL A 312 5.72 -1.06 -4.77
CA VAL A 312 4.54 -0.48 -4.12
C VAL A 312 3.26 -1.12 -4.64
N TYR A 313 2.33 -1.44 -3.75
CA TYR A 313 0.98 -1.87 -4.10
C TYR A 313 0.30 -0.82 -5.02
N PRO A 314 -0.18 -1.18 -6.22
CA PRO A 314 -0.52 -2.53 -6.69
C PRO A 314 0.51 -3.24 -7.59
N LYS A 315 1.75 -2.74 -7.74
CA LYS A 315 2.73 -3.32 -8.68
C LYS A 315 3.31 -4.64 -8.16
N ALA A 316 2.90 -5.75 -8.79
CA ALA A 316 3.52 -7.05 -8.61
C ALA A 316 4.95 -7.12 -9.19
N THR A 317 5.85 -7.75 -8.45
CA THR A 317 7.23 -8.07 -8.85
C THR A 317 7.56 -9.51 -8.45
N TRP A 318 8.58 -10.13 -9.07
CA TRP A 318 9.05 -11.44 -8.60
C TRP A 318 9.70 -11.29 -7.23
N GLY A 319 9.15 -11.97 -6.23
CA GLY A 319 9.55 -11.84 -4.84
C GLY A 319 9.61 -13.17 -4.10
N ALA A 320 10.54 -13.24 -3.15
CA ALA A 320 10.58 -14.26 -2.12
C ALA A 320 10.65 -13.59 -0.74
N ARG A 321 9.97 -14.15 0.26
CA ARG A 321 10.14 -13.79 1.67
C ARG A 321 10.14 -15.05 2.53
N VAL A 322 11.05 -15.07 3.50
CA VAL A 322 11.00 -15.99 4.65
C VAL A 322 10.65 -15.15 5.87
N ARG A 323 9.58 -15.52 6.56
CA ARG A 323 9.27 -15.00 7.90
C ARG A 323 9.31 -16.14 8.89
N LEU A 324 9.72 -15.80 10.10
CA LEU A 324 9.90 -16.73 11.20
C LEU A 324 9.63 -15.99 12.50
N ARG A 325 9.23 -16.72 13.55
CA ARG A 325 8.84 -16.14 14.83
C ARG A 325 9.82 -16.53 15.96
N PRO A 326 10.97 -15.85 16.17
CA PRO A 326 12.04 -16.35 17.03
C PRO A 326 11.60 -16.62 18.47
N THR A 327 10.84 -15.70 19.06
CA THR A 327 10.32 -15.76 20.44
C THR A 327 8.82 -15.51 20.43
N ARG A 328 8.12 -15.62 21.57
CA ARG A 328 6.66 -15.36 21.60
C ARG A 328 6.29 -13.93 21.20
N ASP A 329 7.15 -12.98 21.55
CA ASP A 329 7.02 -11.55 21.36
C ASP A 329 7.78 -11.02 20.13
N THR A 330 8.50 -11.83 19.34
CA THR A 330 9.22 -11.32 18.17
C THR A 330 8.90 -12.05 16.88
N ALA A 331 8.93 -11.32 15.76
CA ALA A 331 9.05 -11.87 14.42
C ALA A 331 10.32 -11.31 13.75
N LEU A 332 10.90 -12.11 12.85
CA LEU A 332 11.97 -11.69 11.95
C LEU A 332 11.56 -12.08 10.54
N GLN A 333 11.73 -11.19 9.58
CA GLN A 333 11.49 -11.50 8.18
C GLN A 333 12.55 -10.91 7.26
N VAL A 334 12.87 -11.67 6.21
CA VAL A 334 13.85 -11.33 5.19
C VAL A 334 13.29 -11.65 3.82
N GLY A 335 13.63 -10.85 2.81
CA GLY A 335 13.14 -11.07 1.45
C GLY A 335 14.13 -10.66 0.36
N ALA A 336 13.76 -11.01 -0.87
CA ALA A 336 14.47 -10.63 -2.09
C ALA A 336 13.46 -10.38 -3.21
N TYR A 337 13.49 -9.19 -3.80
CA TYR A 337 12.51 -8.71 -4.78
C TYR A 337 13.18 -8.17 -6.03
N SER A 338 12.66 -8.53 -7.21
CA SER A 338 13.13 -8.02 -8.50
C SER A 338 12.77 -6.55 -8.69
N VAL A 339 13.77 -5.68 -8.81
CA VAL A 339 13.54 -4.24 -9.03
C VAL A 339 13.40 -3.95 -10.53
N SER A 340 12.46 -3.08 -10.86
CA SER A 340 12.17 -2.56 -12.21
C SER A 340 11.54 -1.16 -12.08
N ALA A 341 11.69 -0.29 -13.09
CA ALA A 341 11.20 1.09 -13.02
C ALA A 341 9.69 1.15 -12.73
N LEU A 342 9.23 2.11 -11.91
CA LEU A 342 7.82 2.17 -11.46
C LEU A 342 6.81 2.24 -12.61
N THR A 343 7.19 2.83 -13.74
CA THR A 343 6.43 2.92 -15.00
C THR A 343 6.42 1.63 -15.82
N ASP A 344 7.41 0.74 -15.64
CA ASP A 344 7.54 -0.49 -16.43
C ASP A 344 6.57 -1.54 -15.90
N ASN A 345 5.81 -2.17 -16.80
CA ASN A 345 4.79 -3.19 -16.49
C ASN A 345 3.78 -2.72 -15.40
N PRO A 346 3.06 -1.60 -15.60
CA PRO A 346 2.18 -1.04 -14.57
C PRO A 346 1.00 -1.95 -14.22
N SER A 347 0.59 -2.83 -15.15
CA SER A 347 -0.47 -3.82 -14.96
C SER A 347 0.01 -5.11 -14.26
N GLY A 348 1.30 -5.28 -13.99
CA GLY A 348 1.85 -6.45 -13.30
C GLY A 348 1.92 -7.75 -14.11
N TRP A 349 1.31 -7.82 -15.31
CA TRP A 349 1.13 -9.06 -16.08
C TRP A 349 2.30 -9.52 -16.97
N ALA A 350 3.41 -8.79 -17.08
CA ALA A 350 4.59 -9.32 -17.77
C ALA A 350 5.17 -10.57 -17.06
N TRP A 351 5.68 -11.53 -17.84
CA TRP A 351 6.22 -12.81 -17.34
C TRP A 351 7.61 -13.06 -17.94
N GLY A 352 8.67 -12.64 -17.22
CA GLY A 352 10.05 -12.80 -17.68
C GLY A 352 10.49 -11.79 -18.76
N ALA A 353 9.63 -10.81 -19.04
CA ALA A 353 9.90 -9.70 -19.97
C ALA A 353 10.14 -8.37 -19.21
N GLU A 354 10.09 -8.38 -17.88
CA GLU A 354 10.38 -7.22 -17.06
C GLU A 354 11.85 -6.81 -17.18
N ASN A 355 12.06 -5.53 -17.51
CA ASN A 355 13.34 -4.84 -17.42
C ASN A 355 13.82 -4.84 -15.95
N THR A 356 14.55 -5.90 -15.58
CA THR A 356 14.97 -6.20 -14.20
C THR A 356 16.41 -5.79 -13.99
N THR A 357 16.66 -5.06 -12.91
CA THR A 357 17.77 -4.11 -12.83
C THR A 357 18.52 -4.14 -11.50
N GLY A 358 17.98 -4.86 -10.53
CA GLY A 358 18.51 -5.01 -9.19
C GLY A 358 17.66 -5.98 -8.40
N LEU A 359 18.14 -6.28 -7.21
CA LEU A 359 17.40 -6.93 -6.13
C LEU A 359 17.31 -5.97 -4.96
N SER A 360 16.10 -5.83 -4.43
CA SER A 360 15.83 -5.20 -3.13
C SER A 360 15.82 -6.28 -2.07
N LEU A 361 16.60 -6.07 -1.02
CA LEU A 361 16.91 -7.04 0.03
C LEU A 361 16.46 -6.50 1.41
N PRO A 362 15.14 -6.51 1.70
CA PRO A 362 14.61 -6.12 3.00
C PRO A 362 14.90 -7.15 4.09
N ILE A 363 15.21 -6.65 5.28
CA ILE A 363 15.23 -7.34 6.57
C ILE A 363 14.46 -6.50 7.59
N GLU A 364 13.61 -7.14 8.38
CA GLU A 364 12.77 -6.45 9.37
C GLU A 364 12.58 -7.31 10.62
N PHE A 365 12.70 -6.65 11.76
CA PHE A 365 12.46 -7.20 13.08
C PHE A 365 11.22 -6.53 13.68
N THR A 366 10.28 -7.35 14.14
CA THR A 366 9.03 -6.91 14.77
C THR A 366 9.01 -7.37 16.23
N TRP A 367 8.81 -6.46 17.17
CA TRP A 367 8.56 -6.77 18.58
C TRP A 367 7.08 -6.48 18.92
N GLN A 368 6.41 -7.45 19.51
CA GLN A 368 4.96 -7.50 19.76
C GLN A 368 4.67 -7.81 21.26
N PRO A 369 5.08 -6.92 22.19
CA PRO A 369 4.89 -7.11 23.64
C PRO A 369 3.45 -6.90 24.09
N PHE A 370 3.15 -7.26 25.34
CA PHE A 370 1.88 -6.93 26.00
C PHE A 370 2.12 -5.97 27.15
N LEU A 371 2.32 -4.70 26.81
CA LEU A 371 2.74 -3.68 27.75
C LEU A 371 1.63 -3.27 28.74
N THR A 372 2.08 -2.70 29.87
CA THR A 372 1.25 -2.19 30.99
C THR A 372 0.54 -3.28 31.80
N ARG A 373 0.05 -2.90 32.99
CA ARG A 373 -0.78 -3.77 33.86
C ARG A 373 -2.00 -4.38 33.15
N ASN A 374 -2.49 -3.72 32.09
CA ASN A 374 -3.70 -4.10 31.36
C ASN A 374 -3.43 -5.01 30.15
N ARG A 375 -2.17 -5.42 29.91
CA ARG A 375 -1.76 -6.31 28.81
C ARG A 375 -2.24 -5.76 27.45
N LEU A 376 -1.79 -4.55 27.14
CA LEU A 376 -2.17 -3.80 25.95
C LEU A 376 -1.11 -4.05 24.86
N PRO A 377 -1.47 -4.53 23.66
CA PRO A 377 -0.47 -4.89 22.67
C PRO A 377 0.35 -3.68 22.20
N GLY A 378 1.66 -3.88 22.12
CA GLY A 378 2.56 -3.07 21.31
C GLY A 378 2.86 -3.75 19.99
N HIS A 379 3.26 -2.96 18.99
CA HIS A 379 3.77 -3.39 17.70
C HIS A 379 4.89 -2.44 17.31
N TYR A 380 6.14 -2.91 17.38
CA TYR A 380 7.34 -2.12 17.17
C TYR A 380 8.16 -2.74 16.05
N VAL A 381 8.28 -2.04 14.93
CA VAL A 381 8.99 -2.48 13.73
C VAL A 381 10.32 -1.72 13.66
N ILE A 382 11.40 -2.43 13.35
CA ILE A 382 12.66 -1.84 12.88
C ILE A 382 13.10 -2.63 11.65
N GLY A 383 13.33 -1.94 10.54
CA GLY A 383 13.74 -2.58 9.30
C GLY A 383 14.72 -1.77 8.47
N TYR A 384 15.36 -2.50 7.55
CA TYR A 384 16.36 -2.00 6.62
C TYR A 384 16.20 -2.73 5.29
N ALA A 385 16.38 -2.03 4.17
CA ALA A 385 16.43 -2.65 2.85
C ALA A 385 17.58 -2.07 2.04
N HIS A 386 18.38 -2.96 1.47
CA HIS A 386 19.40 -2.62 0.47
C HIS A 386 18.88 -2.92 -0.92
N ASP A 387 18.74 -1.88 -1.76
CA ASP A 387 18.53 -2.06 -3.20
C ASP A 387 19.85 -1.93 -3.97
N THR A 388 20.21 -3.03 -4.64
CA THR A 388 21.41 -3.14 -5.48
C THR A 388 21.32 -2.39 -6.83
N THR A 389 20.15 -1.85 -7.16
CA THR A 389 19.89 -0.97 -8.32
C THR A 389 20.76 0.28 -8.32
N ARG A 390 21.30 0.65 -9.48
CA ARG A 390 22.23 1.79 -9.61
C ARG A 390 21.56 3.07 -10.12
N TYR A 391 20.99 3.82 -9.18
CA TYR A 391 20.29 5.10 -9.35
C TYR A 391 21.15 6.25 -9.86
N ALA A 392 20.54 7.18 -10.60
CA ALA A 392 21.14 8.44 -11.00
C ALA A 392 21.13 9.47 -9.85
N ASP A 393 22.13 10.35 -9.81
CA ASP A 393 22.30 11.35 -8.75
C ASP A 393 21.31 12.51 -8.91
N LYS A 394 20.45 12.72 -7.91
CA LYS A 394 19.43 13.78 -7.92
C LYS A 394 20.03 15.19 -7.99
N ILE A 395 21.34 15.39 -7.76
CA ILE A 395 22.04 16.68 -7.92
C ILE A 395 21.89 17.30 -9.32
N SER A 396 21.60 16.49 -10.35
CA SER A 396 21.39 16.98 -11.72
C SER A 396 19.96 16.81 -12.25
N SER A 397 18.99 16.53 -11.37
CA SER A 397 17.59 16.22 -11.74
C SER A 397 16.72 17.45 -12.08
N ALA A 398 17.26 18.67 -11.97
CA ALA A 398 16.63 19.91 -12.41
C ALA A 398 17.47 20.65 -13.48
N LEU A 399 18.51 20.00 -14.03
CA LEU A 399 19.45 20.61 -14.97
C LEU A 399 19.30 19.97 -16.37
N PRO A 400 19.43 20.75 -17.47
CA PRO A 400 19.53 20.20 -18.81
C PRO A 400 20.69 19.20 -18.93
N GLU A 401 20.51 18.14 -19.71
CA GLU A 401 21.44 17.00 -19.80
C GLU A 401 22.93 17.41 -19.98
N LYS A 402 23.21 18.32 -20.92
CA LYS A 402 24.56 18.85 -21.19
C LYS A 402 25.20 19.61 -20.01
N VAL A 403 24.39 20.15 -19.10
CA VAL A 403 24.84 20.77 -17.85
C VAL A 403 24.90 19.71 -16.74
N ALA A 404 23.98 18.76 -16.74
CA ALA A 404 23.94 17.63 -15.83
C ALA A 404 25.15 16.70 -15.95
N GLU A 405 25.83 16.66 -17.10
CA GLU A 405 27.09 15.93 -17.32
C GLU A 405 28.32 16.63 -16.72
N THR A 406 28.34 17.96 -16.63
CA THR A 406 29.52 18.71 -16.15
C THR A 406 29.60 18.83 -14.63
N ILE A 407 28.57 18.37 -13.89
CA ILE A 407 28.51 18.45 -12.43
C ILE A 407 29.55 17.51 -11.76
N PRO A 408 30.57 18.04 -11.07
CA PRO A 408 31.60 17.22 -10.44
C PRO A 408 31.03 16.42 -9.27
N GLY A 409 31.49 15.17 -9.09
CA GLY A 409 31.06 14.32 -7.98
C GLY A 409 29.64 13.73 -8.11
N LYS A 410 28.97 13.96 -9.24
CA LYS A 410 27.82 13.16 -9.70
C LYS A 410 28.24 11.70 -9.77
N ARG A 411 27.53 10.82 -9.04
CA ARG A 411 27.81 9.37 -9.01
C ARG A 411 26.52 8.59 -8.89
N SER A 412 26.42 7.51 -9.65
CA SER A 412 25.37 6.53 -9.46
C SER A 412 25.60 5.70 -8.19
N ALA A 413 24.53 5.33 -7.49
CA ALA A 413 24.58 4.67 -6.19
C ALA A 413 23.46 3.62 -6.01
N PRO A 414 23.65 2.62 -5.14
CA PRO A 414 22.56 1.83 -4.57
C PRO A 414 21.60 2.70 -3.74
N SER A 415 20.47 2.12 -3.32
CA SER A 415 19.56 2.76 -2.38
C SER A 415 19.42 1.97 -1.09
N ASP A 416 20.00 2.49 -0.02
CA ASP A 416 19.75 2.05 1.35
C ASP A 416 18.50 2.76 1.91
N MET A 417 17.66 2.00 2.60
CA MET A 417 16.38 2.41 3.21
C MET A 417 16.31 1.89 4.65
N PHE A 418 15.80 2.71 5.57
CA PHE A 418 15.62 2.39 6.98
C PHE A 418 14.23 2.83 7.44
N TRP A 419 13.60 2.04 8.32
CA TRP A 419 12.32 2.40 8.94
C TRP A 419 12.24 1.95 10.39
N VAL A 420 11.52 2.75 11.19
CA VAL A 420 11.08 2.42 12.54
C VAL A 420 9.61 2.78 12.64
N GLU A 421 8.77 1.85 13.07
CA GLU A 421 7.33 2.06 13.28
C GLU A 421 6.94 1.58 14.69
N ALA A 422 5.95 2.21 15.31
CA ALA A 422 5.59 1.99 16.70
C ALA A 422 4.10 2.25 16.94
N ASP A 423 3.31 1.19 17.08
CA ASP A 423 1.91 1.25 17.53
C ASP A 423 1.80 0.71 18.97
N GLN A 424 1.10 1.42 19.84
CA GLN A 424 0.81 0.95 21.20
C GLN A 424 -0.67 1.17 21.55
N MET A 425 -1.35 0.09 21.91
CA MET A 425 -2.72 0.17 22.44
C MET A 425 -2.69 0.90 23.79
N ILE A 426 -3.52 1.93 23.94
CA ILE A 426 -3.70 2.70 25.19
C ILE A 426 -4.98 2.33 25.95
N TYR A 427 -5.97 1.75 25.27
CA TYR A 427 -7.12 1.10 25.92
C TYR A 427 -7.69 -0.02 25.04
N ARG A 428 -8.36 -1.00 25.67
CA ARG A 428 -9.08 -2.08 24.99
C ARG A 428 -10.58 -1.92 25.23
N ARG A 429 -11.43 -2.14 24.21
CA ARG A 429 -12.90 -2.18 24.32
C ARG A 429 -13.45 -3.59 24.49
N GLY A 430 -12.75 -4.61 23.99
CA GLY A 430 -13.06 -6.02 24.28
C GLY A 430 -12.15 -7.00 23.57
N GLY A 431 -12.20 -8.27 23.97
CA GLY A 431 -11.70 -9.40 23.17
C GLY A 431 -10.19 -9.57 22.99
N ARG A 432 -9.82 -10.46 22.05
CA ARG A 432 -8.44 -10.77 21.64
C ARG A 432 -7.97 -10.02 20.38
N ASN A 433 -8.88 -9.52 19.55
CA ASN A 433 -8.57 -8.79 18.33
C ASN A 433 -7.72 -7.54 18.63
N MET A 434 -6.69 -7.29 17.82
CA MET A 434 -5.84 -6.09 17.93
C MET A 434 -6.69 -4.82 17.72
N MET A 435 -7.51 -4.79 16.68
CA MET A 435 -8.31 -3.64 16.23
C MET A 435 -9.53 -3.31 17.13
N ALA A 436 -9.57 -3.83 18.37
CA ALA A 436 -10.65 -3.64 19.35
C ALA A 436 -10.23 -2.71 20.52
N GLY A 437 -9.49 -1.65 20.21
CA GLY A 437 -8.95 -0.72 21.20
C GLY A 437 -8.55 0.63 20.60
N GLY A 438 -8.10 1.55 21.45
CA GLY A 438 -7.47 2.80 21.02
C GLY A 438 -5.95 2.66 21.01
N TYR A 439 -5.32 3.24 20.00
CA TYR A 439 -3.88 3.19 19.74
C TYR A 439 -3.27 4.59 19.62
N LEU A 440 -2.03 4.73 20.11
CA LEU A 440 -1.09 5.74 19.63
C LEU A 440 -0.19 5.08 18.58
N MET A 441 0.22 5.85 17.57
CA MET A 441 1.14 5.40 16.52
C MET A 441 2.20 6.46 16.23
N ALA A 442 3.40 6.02 15.86
CA ALA A 442 4.44 6.87 15.30
C ALA A 442 5.34 6.06 14.36
N GLY A 443 6.08 6.77 13.50
CA GLY A 443 7.14 6.16 12.71
C GLY A 443 8.07 7.19 12.07
N TYR A 444 9.26 6.72 11.70
CA TYR A 444 10.25 7.49 10.97
C TYR A 444 10.93 6.60 9.93
N VAL A 445 11.12 7.12 8.73
CA VAL A 445 11.84 6.44 7.65
C VAL A 445 12.90 7.35 7.06
N HIS A 446 14.03 6.76 6.69
CA HIS A 446 15.14 7.43 6.02
C HIS A 446 15.53 6.65 4.76
N VAL A 447 15.73 7.35 3.65
CA VAL A 447 16.14 6.78 2.36
C VAL A 447 17.26 7.60 1.75
N THR A 448 18.28 6.90 1.25
CA THR A 448 19.52 7.45 0.67
C THR A 448 19.31 8.76 -0.10
N PRO A 449 19.69 9.94 0.46
CA PRO A 449 19.26 11.23 -0.09
C PRO A 449 19.81 11.59 -1.48
N ARG A 450 20.64 10.74 -2.09
CA ARG A 450 21.18 10.94 -3.45
C ARG A 450 20.23 10.44 -4.56
N VAL A 451 19.30 9.52 -4.25
CA VAL A 451 18.61 8.71 -5.28
C VAL A 451 17.09 8.88 -5.32
N VAL A 452 16.48 9.36 -4.22
CA VAL A 452 15.02 9.57 -4.06
C VAL A 452 14.62 11.04 -4.11
N ASN A 453 13.33 11.31 -4.31
CA ASN A 453 12.73 12.65 -4.24
C ASN A 453 12.53 13.12 -2.80
N LEU A 454 11.96 12.27 -1.94
CA LEU A 454 11.86 12.46 -0.50
C LEU A 454 12.91 11.59 0.19
N SER A 455 13.75 12.14 1.07
CA SER A 455 14.72 11.34 1.85
C SER A 455 14.23 10.95 3.22
N ASP A 456 13.31 11.72 3.81
CA ASP A 456 12.86 11.52 5.18
C ASP A 456 11.35 11.69 5.27
N GLN A 457 10.72 10.86 6.10
CA GLN A 457 9.37 11.09 6.58
C GLN A 457 9.30 10.73 8.05
N ALA A 458 8.59 11.55 8.83
CA ALA A 458 8.16 11.19 10.18
C ALA A 458 6.64 11.32 10.29
N TYR A 459 6.00 10.47 11.09
CA TYR A 459 4.58 10.58 11.38
C TYR A 459 4.27 10.23 12.84
N ALA A 460 3.19 10.81 13.36
CA ALA A 460 2.68 10.54 14.70
C ALA A 460 1.17 10.80 14.75
N GLY A 461 0.43 9.97 15.48
CA GLY A 461 -1.03 10.02 15.48
C GLY A 461 -1.69 9.06 16.46
N PHE A 462 -2.99 8.88 16.28
CA PHE A 462 -3.82 7.96 17.03
C PHE A 462 -4.96 7.37 16.20
N SER A 463 -5.47 6.22 16.62
CA SER A 463 -6.71 5.62 16.10
C SER A 463 -7.52 5.04 17.25
N LEU A 464 -8.76 5.51 17.43
CA LEU A 464 -9.57 5.32 18.64
C LEU A 464 -10.90 4.64 18.31
N VAL A 465 -11.05 3.38 18.75
CA VAL A 465 -12.30 2.60 18.60
C VAL A 465 -13.32 2.98 19.68
N GLY A 466 -14.59 3.16 19.31
CA GLY A 466 -15.71 3.34 20.23
C GLY A 466 -15.59 4.63 21.05
N VAL A 467 -15.45 5.76 20.36
CA VAL A 467 -15.42 7.11 20.95
C VAL A 467 -16.84 7.61 21.27
N ILE A 468 -17.82 7.32 20.41
CA ILE A 468 -19.24 7.57 20.68
C ILE A 468 -19.84 6.32 21.36
N PRO A 469 -20.43 6.41 22.56
CA PRO A 469 -20.89 5.23 23.33
C PRO A 469 -21.94 4.35 22.62
N SER A 470 -22.75 4.91 21.73
CA SER A 470 -23.74 4.17 20.93
C SER A 470 -23.17 3.55 19.63
N ARG A 471 -21.88 3.78 19.34
CA ARG A 471 -21.20 3.35 18.11
C ARG A 471 -19.87 2.66 18.47
N LEU A 472 -19.98 1.48 19.08
CA LEU A 472 -18.85 0.75 19.67
C LEU A 472 -17.78 0.29 18.66
N THR A 473 -18.13 0.19 17.38
CA THR A 473 -17.27 -0.22 16.26
C THR A 473 -16.54 0.92 15.57
N ASP A 474 -17.08 2.15 15.64
CA ASP A 474 -16.58 3.28 14.87
C ASP A 474 -15.20 3.74 15.33
N ARG A 475 -14.42 4.30 14.40
CA ARG A 475 -13.00 4.60 14.58
C ARG A 475 -12.70 6.06 14.26
N LEU A 476 -12.24 6.83 15.25
CA LEU A 476 -11.73 8.17 15.07
C LEU A 476 -10.20 8.11 14.96
N GLY A 477 -9.62 8.54 13.84
CA GLY A 477 -8.18 8.64 13.69
C GLY A 477 -7.71 10.05 13.36
N VAL A 478 -6.53 10.41 13.84
CA VAL A 478 -5.81 11.64 13.46
C VAL A 478 -4.33 11.30 13.29
N LEU A 479 -3.72 11.71 12.19
CA LEU A 479 -2.33 11.48 11.84
C LEU A 479 -1.68 12.77 11.35
N TYR A 480 -0.58 13.16 11.99
CA TYR A 480 0.35 14.14 11.45
C TYR A 480 1.46 13.41 10.70
N SER A 481 1.82 13.87 9.50
CA SER A 481 2.97 13.42 8.72
C SER A 481 3.80 14.61 8.24
N TRP A 482 5.12 14.49 8.33
CA TRP A 482 6.10 15.41 7.77
C TRP A 482 6.91 14.68 6.70
N TYR A 483 7.19 15.38 5.60
CA TYR A 483 7.96 14.88 4.46
C TYR A 483 9.11 15.84 4.15
N HIS A 484 10.31 15.31 3.91
CA HIS A 484 11.49 16.11 3.54
C HIS A 484 12.00 15.75 2.14
N VAL A 485 12.12 16.76 1.28
CA VAL A 485 12.74 16.65 -0.03
C VAL A 485 14.22 16.39 0.13
N SER A 486 14.73 15.40 -0.59
CA SER A 486 16.12 14.99 -0.48
C SER A 486 17.06 16.15 -0.78
N ARG A 487 18.09 16.31 0.07
CA ARG A 487 19.04 17.42 -0.04
C ARG A 487 19.59 17.58 -1.47
N ARG A 488 19.87 16.46 -2.16
CA ARG A 488 20.40 16.45 -3.53
C ARG A 488 19.38 16.92 -4.57
N ARG A 489 18.10 16.59 -4.41
CA ARG A 489 17.01 17.11 -5.24
C ARG A 489 16.88 18.62 -5.09
N ARG A 490 16.90 19.11 -3.83
CA ARG A 490 16.85 20.54 -3.52
C ARG A 490 18.08 21.32 -4.02
N GLU A 491 19.29 20.78 -3.83
CA GLU A 491 20.54 21.37 -4.37
C GLU A 491 20.47 21.52 -5.90
N SER A 492 19.90 20.54 -6.61
CA SER A 492 19.71 20.62 -8.07
C SER A 492 18.80 21.78 -8.48
N GLN A 493 17.68 21.97 -7.77
CA GLN A 493 16.73 23.05 -8.03
C GLN A 493 17.34 24.44 -7.76
N ILE A 494 18.16 24.56 -6.69
CA ILE A 494 18.90 25.79 -6.39
C ILE A 494 19.94 26.09 -7.48
N LEU A 495 20.67 25.08 -7.97
CA LEU A 495 21.62 25.24 -9.08
C LEU A 495 20.92 25.70 -10.37
N ALA A 496 19.76 25.12 -10.69
CA ALA A 496 18.96 25.51 -11.84
C ALA A 496 18.45 26.95 -11.72
N GLN A 497 17.88 27.32 -10.56
CA GLN A 497 17.38 28.66 -10.30
C GLN A 497 18.49 29.72 -10.36
N ASN A 498 19.66 29.45 -9.76
CA ASN A 498 20.82 30.33 -9.81
C ASN A 498 21.40 30.51 -11.23
N ALA A 499 21.22 29.51 -12.10
CA ALA A 499 21.58 29.57 -13.52
C ALA A 499 20.50 30.24 -14.40
N GLY A 500 19.40 30.75 -13.82
CA GLY A 500 18.28 31.34 -14.56
C GLY A 500 17.44 30.32 -15.34
N LEU A 501 17.56 29.02 -15.03
CA LEU A 501 16.87 27.95 -15.72
C LEU A 501 15.49 27.71 -15.11
N SER A 502 14.50 27.38 -15.95
CA SER A 502 13.18 26.96 -15.50
C SER A 502 13.25 25.58 -14.82
N LEU A 503 12.52 25.44 -13.70
CA LEU A 503 12.34 24.16 -13.01
C LEU A 503 11.32 23.23 -13.72
N GLY A 504 10.71 23.68 -14.82
CA GLY A 504 9.65 22.96 -15.54
C GLY A 504 8.23 23.31 -15.03
N PRO A 505 7.18 22.80 -15.70
CA PRO A 505 5.80 23.24 -15.47
C PRO A 505 5.14 22.71 -14.20
N THR A 506 5.74 21.71 -13.53
CA THR A 506 5.20 21.07 -12.31
C THR A 506 5.84 21.56 -11.02
N LEU A 507 6.95 22.32 -11.09
CA LEU A 507 7.69 22.80 -9.94
C LEU A 507 7.46 24.30 -9.74
N HIS A 508 6.57 24.62 -8.80
CA HIS A 508 6.20 26.00 -8.46
C HIS A 508 7.29 26.76 -7.70
N GLY A 509 8.35 26.09 -7.27
CA GLY A 509 9.54 26.69 -6.67
C GLY A 509 10.59 25.65 -6.27
N VAL A 510 11.65 26.08 -5.60
CA VAL A 510 12.57 25.16 -4.89
C VAL A 510 11.77 24.46 -3.79
N GLN A 511 11.92 23.13 -3.73
CA GLN A 511 11.20 22.27 -2.80
C GLN A 511 12.01 22.03 -1.52
N ASN A 512 11.34 21.77 -0.39
CA ASN A 512 11.97 21.59 0.91
C ASN A 512 11.24 20.57 1.80
N ASN A 513 10.02 20.86 2.20
CA ASN A 513 9.21 19.99 3.04
C ASN A 513 7.72 20.25 2.82
N ALA A 514 6.90 19.24 3.13
CA ALA A 514 5.46 19.38 3.31
C ALA A 514 5.05 18.77 4.64
N HIS A 515 3.90 19.17 5.14
CA HIS A 515 3.26 18.57 6.30
C HIS A 515 1.79 18.29 6.00
N ILE A 516 1.26 17.17 6.48
CA ILE A 516 -0.14 16.81 6.33
C ILE A 516 -0.71 16.45 7.70
N ILE A 517 -1.86 17.02 8.02
CA ILE A 517 -2.73 16.56 9.11
C ILE A 517 -3.94 15.88 8.46
N GLU A 518 -4.08 14.57 8.64
CA GLU A 518 -5.27 13.82 8.26
C GLU A 518 -6.11 13.49 9.49
N ALA A 519 -7.43 13.64 9.39
CA ALA A 519 -8.40 13.22 10.39
C ALA A 519 -9.57 12.48 9.72
N TYR A 520 -10.02 11.37 10.31
CA TYR A 520 -11.12 10.57 9.77
C TYR A 520 -12.05 10.06 10.87
N TYR A 521 -13.32 9.80 10.53
CA TYR A 521 -14.25 9.08 11.39
C TYR A 521 -14.90 7.93 10.62
N ALA A 522 -14.40 6.71 10.80
CA ALA A 522 -14.87 5.54 10.07
C ALA A 522 -16.12 4.95 10.73
N ILE A 523 -17.22 4.93 9.99
CA ILE A 523 -18.55 4.47 10.39
C ILE A 523 -18.78 3.07 9.81
N ASP A 524 -18.88 2.04 10.66
CA ASP A 524 -19.38 0.71 10.25
C ASP A 524 -20.91 0.83 10.05
N ALA A 525 -21.32 1.28 8.86
CA ALA A 525 -22.68 1.76 8.59
C ALA A 525 -23.69 0.60 8.50
N PHE A 526 -23.32 -0.45 7.77
CA PHE A 526 -24.10 -1.67 7.58
C PHE A 526 -23.13 -2.87 7.44
N PRO A 527 -23.60 -4.12 7.54
CA PRO A 527 -22.76 -5.28 7.26
C PRO A 527 -22.04 -5.17 5.92
N GLY A 528 -20.72 -5.27 5.93
CA GLY A 528 -19.85 -5.10 4.77
C GLY A 528 -19.68 -3.67 4.24
N VAL A 529 -20.24 -2.63 4.88
CA VAL A 529 -20.16 -1.24 4.40
C VAL A 529 -19.53 -0.30 5.44
N LEU A 530 -18.35 0.22 5.11
CA LEU A 530 -17.65 1.27 5.85
C LEU A 530 -17.81 2.62 5.15
N ILE A 531 -18.25 3.64 5.88
CA ILE A 531 -18.34 5.03 5.39
C ILE A 531 -17.43 5.90 6.26
N GLN A 532 -16.42 6.52 5.66
CA GLN A 532 -15.38 7.26 6.37
C GLN A 532 -15.24 8.68 5.80
N PRO A 533 -15.90 9.69 6.39
CA PRO A 533 -15.59 11.09 6.11
C PRO A 533 -14.15 11.40 6.54
N THR A 534 -13.44 12.14 5.69
CA THR A 534 -12.03 12.49 5.85
C THR A 534 -11.83 14.00 5.69
N PHE A 535 -11.00 14.57 6.56
CA PHE A 535 -10.45 15.91 6.42
C PHE A 535 -8.92 15.80 6.35
N GLN A 536 -8.32 16.52 5.41
CA GLN A 536 -6.87 16.63 5.25
C GLN A 536 -6.51 18.11 5.16
N TYR A 537 -5.47 18.52 5.88
CA TYR A 537 -4.88 19.85 5.78
C TYR A 537 -3.41 19.70 5.39
N MET A 538 -3.02 20.31 4.26
CA MET A 538 -1.69 20.20 3.69
C MET A 538 -0.96 21.54 3.69
N ILE A 539 0.16 21.57 4.41
CA ILE A 539 1.06 22.72 4.55
C ILE A 539 2.21 22.55 3.57
N HIS A 540 2.48 23.60 2.79
CA HIS A 540 3.42 23.64 1.65
C HIS A 540 3.16 22.54 0.59
N PRO A 541 2.05 22.58 -0.16
CA PRO A 541 1.85 21.69 -1.31
C PRO A 541 3.01 21.74 -2.32
N GLY A 542 3.37 20.59 -2.90
CA GLY A 542 4.55 20.48 -3.77
C GLY A 542 5.87 20.77 -3.02
N GLU A 543 5.85 20.61 -1.69
CA GLU A 543 6.90 20.93 -0.74
C GLU A 543 7.48 22.35 -0.85
N THR A 544 6.67 23.34 -1.27
CA THR A 544 7.13 24.71 -1.51
C THR A 544 6.15 25.77 -1.00
N HIS A 545 6.69 26.91 -0.55
CA HIS A 545 5.90 28.05 -0.06
C HIS A 545 5.19 28.85 -1.19
N HIS A 546 5.30 28.40 -2.45
CA HIS A 546 4.71 29.07 -3.62
C HIS A 546 3.27 28.61 -3.92
N ILE A 547 2.77 27.58 -3.22
CA ILE A 547 1.38 27.13 -3.29
C ILE A 547 0.73 27.37 -1.91
N PRO A 548 -0.46 27.99 -1.82
CA PRO A 548 -1.11 28.22 -0.53
C PRO A 548 -1.58 26.93 0.14
N ASP A 549 -1.40 26.84 1.46
CA ASP A 549 -1.79 25.69 2.28
C ASP A 549 -3.26 25.29 2.07
N ALA A 550 -3.47 24.00 1.79
CA ALA A 550 -4.73 23.50 1.28
C ALA A 550 -5.56 22.80 2.35
N SER A 551 -6.88 23.04 2.36
CA SER A 551 -7.84 22.21 3.09
C SER A 551 -8.63 21.36 2.10
N ILE A 552 -8.71 20.06 2.38
CA ILE A 552 -9.33 19.04 1.54
C ILE A 552 -10.30 18.25 2.41
N MET A 553 -11.51 18.02 1.90
CA MET A 553 -12.55 17.24 2.60
C MET A 553 -13.18 16.25 1.64
N GLY A 554 -13.62 15.11 2.15
CA GLY A 554 -14.26 14.09 1.34
C GLY A 554 -14.66 12.83 2.10
N LEU A 555 -14.74 11.73 1.36
CA LEU A 555 -15.39 10.50 1.76
C LEU A 555 -14.67 9.29 1.15
N LYS A 556 -14.23 8.38 2.02
CA LYS A 556 -13.80 7.03 1.66
C LYS A 556 -14.97 6.07 1.93
N LEU A 557 -15.35 5.28 0.94
CA LEU A 557 -16.42 4.29 0.98
C LEU A 557 -15.84 2.92 0.66
N ILE A 558 -16.05 1.94 1.53
CA ILE A 558 -15.52 0.58 1.33
C ILE A 558 -16.67 -0.41 1.48
N ALA A 559 -16.82 -1.31 0.51
CA ALA A 559 -17.95 -2.22 0.39
C ALA A 559 -17.48 -3.63 0.04
N ASN A 560 -17.69 -4.59 0.94
CA ASN A 560 -17.40 -6.01 0.74
C ASN A 560 -18.65 -6.74 0.26
N LEU A 561 -18.56 -7.47 -0.85
CA LEU A 561 -19.66 -8.30 -1.35
C LEU A 561 -19.99 -9.45 -0.39
#